data_AF-A0A1Z9GBE5-F1
#
_entry.id   AF-A0A1Z9GBE5-F1
#
_cell.length_a   1.000
_cell.length_b   1.000
_cell.length_c   1.000
_cell.angle_alpha   90.00
_cell.angle_beta   90.00
_cell.angle_gamma   90.00
#
_symmetry.space_group_name_H-M   'P 1'
#
loop_
_entity.id
_entity.type
_entity.pdbx_description
1 polymer ?
#
loop_
_entity_poly.entity_id
_entity_poly.type
_entity_poly.pdbx_seq_one_letter_code
_entity_poly.pdbx_strand_id
1 'polypeptide(L)'
;MFVYFSNYRGSVNLLTDFLDRLYEEEKISERVYNILDAINITFANFLTWLWGLTQFQFVSISKQDLWNLDSRFSKIIYKGLVKYKKDNTMSIPLVDNEDVSQDLFIENLEEDADNDLLQERWLFVFDQIIEAFELLNRDAVLYKESEEVVIQKGLYLFGKYYRNLWI
;
A
#
# COMPACT_ATOMS: atom_id res chain seq x y z
N MET A 1 18.92 -7.93 9.96
CA MET A 1 17.50 -7.54 9.80
C MET A 1 16.79 -8.54 8.90
N PHE A 2 15.84 -9.31 9.44
CA PHE A 2 14.91 -10.13 8.66
C PHE A 2 13.55 -9.43 8.68
N VAL A 3 12.99 -9.15 7.51
CA VAL A 3 11.66 -8.55 7.36
C VAL A 3 10.90 -9.38 6.34
N TYR A 4 9.83 -10.01 6.80
CA TYR A 4 8.93 -10.85 6.02
C TYR A 4 7.50 -10.40 6.28
N PHE A 5 6.70 -10.31 5.22
CA PHE A 5 5.25 -10.09 5.30
C PHE A 5 4.54 -10.96 4.28
N SER A 6 3.66 -11.86 4.75
CA SER A 6 2.71 -12.61 3.92
C SER A 6 1.28 -12.21 4.27
N ASN A 7 0.69 -11.46 3.33
CA ASN A 7 -0.69 -11.09 3.04
C ASN A 7 -1.79 -11.07 4.11
N TYR A 8 -2.29 -9.85 4.30
CA TYR A 8 -3.66 -9.39 4.03
C TYR A 8 -4.76 -10.45 3.90
N ARG A 9 -5.83 -10.28 4.68
CA ARG A 9 -7.06 -11.07 4.69
C ARG A 9 -7.81 -10.93 3.35
N GLY A 10 -7.44 -11.72 2.35
CA GLY A 10 -8.36 -12.08 1.28
C GLY A 10 -9.08 -13.35 1.72
N SER A 11 -10.39 -13.28 1.99
CA SER A 11 -11.18 -14.50 1.98
C SER A 11 -11.04 -15.11 0.60
N VAL A 12 -10.68 -16.39 0.54
CA VAL A 12 -10.63 -17.09 -0.74
C VAL A 12 -12.08 -17.27 -1.20
N ASN A 13 -12.59 -16.36 -2.04
CA ASN A 13 -13.90 -16.47 -2.66
C ASN A 13 -13.82 -17.50 -3.79
N LEU A 14 -13.63 -18.77 -3.43
CA LEU A 14 -13.72 -19.87 -4.39
C LEU A 14 -15.18 -20.01 -4.80
N LEU A 15 -15.46 -20.21 -6.09
CA LEU A 15 -16.74 -20.68 -6.63
C LEU A 15 -18.03 -19.89 -6.31
N THR A 16 -18.02 -18.81 -5.51
CA THR A 16 -19.19 -17.96 -5.23
C THR A 16 -19.82 -17.46 -6.53
N ASP A 17 -19.03 -16.82 -7.40
CA ASP A 17 -19.51 -16.33 -8.70
C ASP A 17 -20.05 -17.44 -9.61
N PHE A 18 -19.62 -18.69 -9.42
CA PHE A 18 -20.12 -19.83 -10.20
C PHE A 18 -21.45 -20.36 -9.62
N LEU A 19 -21.57 -20.45 -8.31
CA LEU A 19 -22.79 -20.85 -7.63
C LEU A 19 -23.91 -19.82 -7.82
N ASP A 20 -23.56 -18.53 -7.74
CA ASP A 20 -24.50 -17.43 -7.96
C ASP A 20 -25.03 -17.46 -9.40
N ARG A 21 -24.16 -17.63 -10.40
CA ARG A 21 -24.57 -17.82 -11.81
C ARG A 21 -25.50 -19.02 -12.00
N LEU A 22 -25.22 -20.17 -11.37
CA LEU A 22 -26.06 -21.36 -11.52
C LEU A 22 -27.41 -21.25 -10.81
N TYR A 23 -27.48 -20.43 -9.75
CA TYR A 23 -28.72 -20.09 -9.07
C TYR A 23 -29.55 -19.09 -9.89
N GLU A 24 -28.92 -18.03 -10.43
CA GLU A 24 -29.56 -17.05 -11.33
C GLU A 24 -30.09 -17.69 -12.61
N GLU A 25 -29.40 -18.70 -13.15
CA GLU A 25 -29.86 -19.48 -14.32
C GLU A 25 -30.95 -20.52 -13.99
N GLU A 26 -31.47 -20.55 -12.75
CA GLU A 26 -32.45 -21.53 -12.22
C GLU A 26 -32.04 -23.01 -12.39
N LYS A 27 -30.75 -23.28 -12.63
CA LYS A 27 -30.22 -24.64 -12.82
C LYS A 27 -30.12 -25.41 -11.51
N ILE A 28 -30.12 -24.70 -10.38
CA ILE A 28 -29.96 -25.26 -9.05
C ILE A 28 -31.10 -24.75 -8.15
N SER A 29 -31.75 -25.65 -7.41
CA SER A 29 -32.75 -25.25 -6.41
C SER A 29 -32.10 -24.54 -5.22
N GLU A 30 -32.83 -23.63 -4.57
CA GLU A 30 -32.40 -22.88 -3.37
C GLU A 30 -31.78 -23.77 -2.28
N ARG A 31 -32.36 -24.96 -2.03
CA ARG A 31 -31.80 -25.93 -1.07
C ARG A 31 -30.39 -26.40 -1.42
N VAL A 32 -30.14 -26.65 -2.70
CA VAL A 32 -28.84 -27.14 -3.18
C VAL A 32 -27.83 -25.99 -3.22
N TYR A 33 -28.27 -24.78 -3.57
CA TYR A 33 -27.45 -23.57 -3.45
C TYR A 33 -26.95 -23.38 -2.01
N ASN A 34 -27.87 -23.37 -1.02
CA ASN A 34 -27.51 -23.18 0.38
C ASN A 34 -26.52 -24.24 0.91
N ILE A 35 -26.64 -25.49 0.45
CA ILE A 35 -25.71 -26.57 0.83
C ILE A 35 -24.34 -26.36 0.18
N LEU A 36 -24.30 -26.06 -1.12
CA LEU A 36 -23.05 -25.85 -1.86
C LEU A 36 -22.32 -24.60 -1.37
N ASP A 37 -23.04 -23.52 -1.09
CA ASP A 37 -22.49 -22.29 -0.53
C ASP A 37 -21.91 -22.54 0.88
N ALA A 38 -22.63 -23.24 1.75
CA ALA A 38 -22.11 -23.61 3.07
C ALA A 38 -20.83 -24.46 3.00
N ILE A 39 -20.76 -25.41 2.05
CA ILE A 39 -19.55 -26.22 1.80
C ILE A 39 -18.42 -25.33 1.29
N ASN A 40 -18.72 -24.44 0.36
CA ASN A 40 -17.77 -23.53 -0.24
C ASN A 40 -17.16 -22.57 0.79
N ILE A 41 -18.00 -21.96 1.64
CA ILE A 41 -17.58 -21.12 2.77
C ILE A 41 -16.70 -21.92 3.73
N THR A 42 -17.08 -23.16 4.06
CA THR A 42 -16.31 -24.02 4.97
C THR A 42 -14.94 -24.35 4.38
N PHE A 43 -14.87 -24.65 3.08
CA PHE A 43 -13.63 -24.95 2.37
C PHE A 43 -12.74 -23.71 2.20
N ALA A 44 -13.32 -22.57 1.88
CA ALA A 44 -12.66 -21.27 1.84
C ALA A 44 -12.04 -20.93 3.20
N ASN A 45 -12.78 -21.14 4.29
CA ASN A 45 -12.29 -20.94 5.66
C ASN A 45 -11.16 -21.91 6.01
N PHE A 46 -11.26 -23.18 5.60
CA PHE A 46 -10.21 -24.17 5.81
C PHE A 46 -8.92 -23.80 5.05
N LEU A 47 -9.02 -23.40 3.79
CA LEU A 47 -7.88 -22.94 3.00
C LEU A 47 -7.27 -21.66 3.57
N THR A 48 -8.12 -20.73 4.04
CA THR A 48 -7.68 -19.49 4.71
C THR A 48 -6.95 -19.81 6.02
N TRP A 49 -7.45 -20.76 6.80
CA TRP A 49 -6.78 -21.27 8.00
C TRP A 49 -5.45 -21.93 7.67
N LEU A 50 -5.41 -22.80 6.66
CA LEU A 50 -4.20 -23.48 6.21
C LEU A 50 -3.15 -22.48 5.70
N TRP A 51 -3.58 -21.46 4.95
CA TRP A 51 -2.72 -20.36 4.53
C TRP A 51 -2.22 -19.56 5.73
N GLY A 52 -3.09 -19.25 6.70
CA GLY A 52 -2.73 -18.57 7.95
C GLY A 52 -1.65 -19.30 8.76
N LEU A 53 -1.62 -20.63 8.73
CA LEU A 53 -0.57 -21.43 9.36
C LEU A 53 0.81 -21.29 8.68
N THR A 54 0.85 -20.86 7.42
CA THR A 54 2.10 -20.63 6.68
C THR A 54 2.61 -19.18 6.77
N GLN A 55 1.85 -18.30 7.42
CA GLN A 55 2.20 -16.89 7.60
C GLN A 55 3.02 -16.69 8.87
N PHE A 56 4.34 -16.53 8.73
CA PHE A 56 5.23 -16.28 9.87
C PHE A 56 5.70 -14.82 9.89
N GLN A 57 5.35 -14.04 10.90
CA GLN A 57 5.92 -12.70 11.06
C GLN A 57 7.18 -12.77 11.95
N PHE A 58 8.36 -12.67 11.33
CA PHE A 58 9.62 -12.57 12.06
C PHE A 58 10.22 -11.19 11.91
N VAL A 59 10.31 -10.45 13.01
CA VAL A 59 10.98 -9.15 13.10
C VAL A 59 12.06 -9.24 14.15
N SER A 60 13.32 -9.25 13.71
CA SER A 60 14.48 -9.21 14.59
C SER A 60 15.28 -7.95 14.32
N ILE A 61 15.33 -7.07 15.33
CA ILE A 61 16.13 -5.84 15.35
C ILE A 61 17.40 -6.14 16.12
N SER A 62 18.55 -6.09 15.45
CA SER A 62 19.85 -6.31 16.09
C SER A 62 20.32 -5.04 16.81
N LYS A 63 21.27 -5.17 17.75
CA LYS A 63 21.88 -4.00 18.40
C LYS A 63 22.55 -3.07 17.39
N GLN A 64 23.09 -3.61 16.31
CA GLN A 64 23.70 -2.83 15.21
C GLN A 64 22.67 -2.02 14.43
N ASP A 65 21.43 -2.50 14.34
CA ASP A 65 20.35 -1.75 13.69
C ASP A 65 19.94 -0.51 14.53
N LEU A 66 20.25 -0.48 15.83
CA LEU A 66 19.98 0.67 16.71
C LEU A 66 21.02 1.80 16.58
N TRP A 67 22.19 1.53 15.99
CA TRP A 67 23.22 2.56 15.81
C TRP A 67 22.84 3.62 14.78
N ASN A 68 22.05 3.23 13.77
CA ASN A 68 21.44 4.12 12.79
C ASN A 68 20.08 3.53 12.40
N LEU A 69 19.05 3.88 13.16
CA LEU A 69 17.71 3.30 13.00
C LEU A 69 16.98 3.89 11.79
N ASP A 70 17.18 5.18 11.54
CA ASP A 70 16.63 5.96 10.45
C ASP A 70 17.05 5.38 9.08
N SER A 71 18.32 5.09 8.86
CA SER A 71 18.80 4.45 7.63
C SER A 71 18.24 3.03 7.47
N ARG A 72 18.12 2.27 8.56
CA ARG A 72 17.58 0.91 8.54
C ARG A 72 16.10 0.88 8.19
N PHE A 73 15.30 1.77 8.77
CA PHE A 73 13.90 1.93 8.39
C PHE A 73 13.75 2.44 6.97
N SER A 74 14.59 3.39 6.57
CA SER A 74 14.59 3.91 5.19
C SER A 74 14.80 2.81 4.16
N LYS A 75 15.68 1.82 4.43
CA LYS A 75 15.86 0.63 3.58
C LYS A 75 14.60 -0.19 3.38
N ILE A 76 13.75 -0.31 4.41
CA ILE A 76 12.47 -1.04 4.33
C ILE A 76 11.45 -0.18 3.60
N ILE A 77 11.28 1.06 4.07
CA ILE A 77 10.26 1.99 3.59
C ILE A 77 10.49 2.29 2.10
N TYR A 78 11.71 2.64 1.70
CA TYR A 78 12.08 2.89 0.30
C TYR A 78 11.66 1.74 -0.62
N LYS A 79 11.97 0.49 -0.26
CA LYS A 79 11.58 -0.68 -1.06
C LYS A 79 10.06 -0.85 -1.14
N GLY A 80 9.36 -0.60 -0.03
CA GLY A 80 7.91 -0.61 0.02
C GLY A 80 7.28 0.44 -0.89
N LEU A 81 7.80 1.68 -0.85
CA LEU A 81 7.34 2.80 -1.66
C LEU A 81 7.58 2.57 -3.15
N VAL A 82 8.77 2.12 -3.55
CA VAL A 82 9.07 1.81 -4.96
C VAL A 82 8.15 0.72 -5.50
N LYS A 83 7.88 -0.31 -4.70
CA LYS A 83 6.93 -1.37 -5.08
C LYS A 83 5.51 -0.83 -5.16
N TYR A 84 5.08 -0.02 -4.19
CA TYR A 84 3.78 0.63 -4.18
C TYR A 84 3.57 1.50 -5.42
N LYS A 85 4.54 2.33 -5.81
CA LYS A 85 4.46 3.17 -7.02
C LYS A 85 4.22 2.33 -8.28
N LYS A 86 4.85 1.15 -8.35
CA LYS A 86 4.75 0.25 -9.50
C LYS A 86 3.41 -0.48 -9.56
N ASP A 87 2.91 -0.92 -8.40
CA ASP A 87 1.76 -1.82 -8.31
C ASP A 87 0.43 -1.08 -8.07
N ASN A 88 0.45 0.20 -7.64
CA ASN A 88 -0.76 0.97 -7.38
C ASN A 88 -1.40 1.47 -8.68
N THR A 89 -2.65 1.06 -8.93
CA THR A 89 -3.44 1.45 -10.11
C THR A 89 -4.79 2.07 -9.77
N MET A 90 -5.19 2.15 -8.49
CA MET A 90 -6.59 2.43 -8.12
C MET A 90 -6.76 3.51 -7.07
N SER A 91 -5.80 3.70 -6.17
CA SER A 91 -6.00 4.54 -5.00
C SER A 91 -5.16 5.82 -5.10
N ILE A 92 -5.85 6.94 -5.38
CA ILE A 92 -5.27 8.28 -5.42
C ILE A 92 -5.85 9.10 -4.26
N PRO A 93 -5.04 9.48 -3.26
CA PRO A 93 -5.50 10.36 -2.20
C PRO A 93 -5.61 11.80 -2.69
N LEU A 94 -6.48 12.57 -2.04
CA LEU A 94 -6.52 14.02 -2.20
C LEU A 94 -5.25 14.64 -1.58
N VAL A 95 -4.58 15.47 -2.37
CA VAL A 95 -3.33 16.15 -2.01
C VAL A 95 -3.60 17.64 -1.86
N ASP A 96 -3.04 18.27 -0.83
CA ASP A 96 -3.19 19.71 -0.60
C ASP A 96 -2.35 20.54 -1.58
N ASN A 97 -2.84 21.73 -1.95
CA ASN A 97 -2.12 22.64 -2.86
C ASN A 97 -0.72 23.02 -2.33
N GLU A 98 -0.55 23.13 -1.01
CA GLU A 98 0.74 23.51 -0.39
C GLU A 98 1.85 22.48 -0.61
N ASP A 99 1.50 21.23 -0.96
CA ASP A 99 2.44 20.12 -1.09
C ASP A 99 2.91 19.88 -2.53
N VAL A 100 2.28 20.54 -3.52
CA VAL A 100 2.55 20.36 -4.95
C VAL A 100 3.28 21.58 -5.54
N SER A 101 3.78 21.45 -6.77
CA SER A 101 4.32 22.60 -7.51
C SER A 101 3.19 23.58 -7.87
N GLN A 102 3.54 24.85 -8.08
CA GLN A 102 2.59 25.90 -8.44
C GLN A 102 1.80 25.58 -9.71
N ASP A 103 2.41 24.84 -10.64
CA ASP A 103 1.79 24.43 -11.90
C ASP A 103 0.64 23.41 -11.71
N LEU A 104 0.57 22.75 -10.55
CA LEU A 104 -0.42 21.72 -10.22
C LEU A 104 -1.51 22.24 -9.27
N PHE A 105 -1.57 23.55 -9.02
CA PHE A 105 -2.55 24.16 -8.12
C PHE A 105 -3.96 24.08 -8.72
N ILE A 106 -4.93 23.69 -7.90
CA ILE A 106 -6.35 23.65 -8.28
C ILE A 106 -7.08 24.67 -7.38
N GLU A 107 -7.81 25.60 -7.99
CA GLU A 107 -8.56 26.62 -7.27
C GLU A 107 -9.83 26.04 -6.62
N ASN A 108 -10.52 25.13 -7.30
CA ASN A 108 -11.73 24.44 -6.80
C ASN A 108 -11.58 22.92 -6.88
N LEU A 109 -11.22 22.30 -5.74
CA LEU A 109 -11.06 20.85 -5.60
C LEU A 109 -12.35 20.04 -5.81
N GLU A 110 -13.53 20.66 -5.66
CA GLU A 110 -14.83 19.97 -5.69
C GLU A 110 -15.48 19.93 -7.09
N GLU A 111 -15.14 20.84 -8.00
CA GLU A 111 -15.81 20.97 -9.30
C GLU A 111 -14.93 20.60 -10.51
N ASP A 112 -13.60 20.69 -10.41
CA ASP A 112 -12.66 20.60 -11.56
C ASP A 112 -11.63 19.46 -11.47
N ALA A 113 -11.86 18.47 -10.59
CA ALA A 113 -10.88 17.42 -10.37
C ALA A 113 -10.87 16.38 -11.51
N ASP A 114 -10.18 16.70 -12.60
CA ASP A 114 -9.77 15.71 -13.59
C ASP A 114 -8.93 14.62 -12.88
N ASN A 115 -9.30 13.36 -13.10
CA ASN A 115 -8.63 12.23 -12.44
C ASN A 115 -7.13 12.19 -12.78
N ASP A 116 -6.78 12.62 -13.99
CA ASP A 116 -5.38 12.66 -14.45
C ASP A 116 -4.58 13.69 -13.64
N LEU A 117 -5.15 14.87 -13.38
CA LEU A 117 -4.49 15.92 -12.59
C LEU A 117 -4.34 15.52 -11.11
N LEU A 118 -5.35 14.85 -10.54
CA LEU A 118 -5.25 14.29 -9.19
C LEU A 118 -4.15 13.23 -9.11
N GLN A 119 -4.03 12.40 -10.14
CA GLN A 119 -2.97 11.39 -10.22
C GLN A 119 -1.59 12.04 -10.31
N GLU A 120 -1.41 13.06 -11.15
CA GLU A 120 -0.14 13.78 -11.29
C GLU A 120 0.30 14.44 -9.98
N ARG A 121 -0.64 15.08 -9.25
CA ARG A 121 -0.38 15.66 -7.93
C ARG A 121 0.10 14.62 -6.93
N TRP A 122 -0.54 13.46 -6.90
CA TRP A 122 -0.12 12.37 -6.03
C TRP A 122 1.25 11.83 -6.41
N LEU A 123 1.51 11.58 -7.69
CA LEU A 123 2.81 11.11 -8.17
C LEU A 123 3.93 12.09 -7.83
N PHE A 124 3.69 13.40 -7.95
CA PHE A 124 4.64 14.44 -7.57
C PHE A 124 5.02 14.33 -6.08
N VAL A 125 4.03 14.30 -5.19
CA VAL A 125 4.28 14.15 -3.74
C VAL A 125 4.97 12.83 -3.45
N PHE A 126 4.54 11.75 -4.09
CA PHE A 126 5.11 10.43 -3.88
C PHE A 126 6.58 10.35 -4.30
N ASP A 127 6.96 11.05 -5.36
CA ASP A 127 8.35 11.12 -5.82
C ASP A 127 9.25 11.88 -4.86
N GLN A 128 8.76 12.97 -4.27
CA GLN A 128 9.48 13.69 -3.21
C GLN A 128 9.71 12.79 -1.97
N ILE A 129 8.72 11.97 -1.61
CA ILE A 129 8.85 10.99 -0.53
C ILE A 129 9.92 9.93 -0.87
N ILE A 130 9.85 9.34 -2.08
CA ILE A 130 10.82 8.32 -2.51
C ILE A 130 12.24 8.88 -2.50
N GLU A 131 12.43 10.09 -3.02
CA GLU A 131 13.75 10.74 -3.10
C GLU A 131 14.36 10.93 -1.70
N ALA A 132 13.57 11.39 -0.73
CA ALA A 132 14.04 11.52 0.65
C ALA A 132 14.49 10.18 1.26
N PHE A 133 13.70 9.12 1.08
CA PHE A 133 14.07 7.78 1.57
C PHE A 133 15.23 7.14 0.80
N GLU A 134 15.43 7.52 -0.47
CA GLU A 134 16.61 7.13 -1.23
C GLU A 134 17.88 7.78 -0.66
N LEU A 135 17.82 9.08 -0.32
CA LEU A 135 18.92 9.79 0.32
C LEU A 135 19.26 9.17 1.68
N LEU A 136 18.26 8.94 2.53
CA LEU A 136 18.44 8.33 3.86
C LEU A 136 19.00 6.90 3.80
N ASN A 137 18.69 6.16 2.73
CA ASN A 137 19.23 4.82 2.50
C ASN A 137 20.75 4.83 2.28
N ARG A 138 21.35 5.95 1.84
CA ARG A 138 22.79 6.07 1.62
C ARG A 138 23.62 6.00 2.90
N ASP A 139 22.99 6.16 4.07
CA ASP A 139 23.64 6.05 5.39
C ASP A 139 24.83 7.03 5.50
N ALA A 140 24.64 8.24 4.96
CA ALA A 140 25.68 9.26 4.98
C ALA A 140 25.80 9.89 6.37
N VAL A 141 27.03 10.14 6.82
CA VAL A 141 27.30 10.77 8.12
C VAL A 141 26.87 12.25 8.12
N LEU A 142 26.98 12.90 6.96
CA LEU A 142 26.59 14.30 6.76
C LEU A 142 25.93 14.42 5.38
N TYR A 143 24.77 15.06 5.33
CA TYR A 143 24.10 15.46 4.10
C TYR A 143 24.47 16.90 3.74
N LYS A 144 24.46 17.21 2.45
CA LYS A 144 24.56 18.60 2.00
C LYS A 144 23.29 19.35 2.43
N GLU A 145 23.39 20.66 2.65
CA GLU A 145 22.23 21.49 2.99
C GLU A 145 21.09 21.33 1.97
N SER A 146 21.42 21.22 0.68
CA SER A 146 20.43 20.95 -0.38
C SER A 146 19.73 19.58 -0.24
N GLU A 147 20.45 18.56 0.22
CA GLU A 147 19.89 17.21 0.43
C GLU A 147 19.02 17.20 1.70
N GLU A 148 19.43 17.92 2.75
CA GLU A 148 18.67 18.02 3.99
C GLU A 148 17.29 18.66 3.75
N VAL A 149 17.21 19.69 2.91
CA VAL A 149 15.92 20.30 2.52
C VAL A 149 14.99 19.27 1.86
N VAL A 150 15.52 18.43 0.97
CA VAL A 150 14.75 17.37 0.31
C VAL A 150 14.31 16.30 1.30
N ILE A 151 15.22 15.86 2.19
CA ILE A 151 14.94 14.87 3.23
C ILE A 151 13.82 15.36 4.15
N GLN A 152 13.92 16.58 4.68
CA GLN A 152 12.91 17.14 5.59
C GLN A 152 11.55 17.28 4.93
N LYS A 153 11.51 17.75 3.67
CA LYS A 153 10.27 17.84 2.90
C LYS A 153 9.64 16.46 2.69
N GLY A 154 10.42 15.47 2.24
CA GLY A 154 9.90 14.13 1.99
C GLY A 154 9.45 13.41 3.27
N LEU A 155 10.13 13.62 4.40
CA LEU A 155 9.71 13.08 5.71
C LEU A 155 8.40 13.71 6.19
N TYR A 156 8.24 15.03 6.00
CA TYR A 156 6.98 15.72 6.30
C TYR A 156 5.82 15.17 5.47
N LEU A 157 6.00 15.07 4.15
CA LEU A 157 4.99 14.52 3.23
C LEU A 157 4.67 13.06 3.57
N PHE A 158 5.68 12.25 3.87
CA PHE A 158 5.48 10.87 4.30
C PHE A 158 4.63 10.80 5.56
N GLY A 159 4.92 11.62 6.58
CA GLY A 159 4.13 11.68 7.80
C GLY A 159 2.68 12.09 7.54
N LYS A 160 2.46 13.11 6.69
CA LYS A 160 1.14 13.62 6.32
C LYS A 160 0.30 12.58 5.59
N TYR A 161 0.89 11.89 4.60
CA TYR A 161 0.20 10.94 3.72
C TYR A 161 0.39 9.47 4.12
N TYR A 162 1.00 9.20 5.28
CA TYR A 162 1.33 7.83 5.73
C TYR A 162 0.13 6.88 5.71
N ARG A 163 -1.04 7.41 6.06
CA ARG A 163 -2.28 6.63 6.15
C ARG A 163 -2.94 6.37 4.80
N ASN A 164 -2.46 6.98 3.72
CA ASN A 164 -3.04 6.88 2.37
C ASN A 164 -2.26 5.91 1.47
N LEU A 165 -1.39 5.07 2.05
CA LEU A 165 -0.57 4.08 1.35
C LEU A 165 -1.30 2.74 1.19
N TRP A 166 -2.49 2.76 0.58
CA TRP A 166 -3.28 1.57 0.28
C TRP A 166 -3.46 1.43 -1.24
N ILE A 167 -3.55 0.18 -1.71
CA ILE A 167 -3.85 -0.14 -3.11
C ILE A 167 -5.31 -0.51 -3.20
#